data_AF-A0A352J6M5-F1
#
_entry.id   AF-A0A352J6M5-F1
#
_cell.length_a   1.000
_cell.length_b   1.000
_cell.length_c   1.000
_cell.angle_alpha   90.00
_cell.angle_beta   90.00
_cell.angle_gamma   90.00
#
_symmetry.space_group_name_H-M   'P 1'
#
loop_
_entity.id
_entity.type
_entity.pdbx_description
1 polymer ?
#
loop_
_entity_poly.entity_id
_entity_poly.type
_entity_poly.pdbx_seq_one_letter_code
_entity_poly.pdbx_strand_id
1 'polypeptide(L)'
;MNITMGPETIGLLYDKGLIRDAADLYALQFEDLVSLERWAETSANNLLASIEKSKTVPYERVLFALGIRFVGETVAQKLALAFHDIDLLAAATVEQLTLVEEIGDRIARSVKDFFENSGSVDFVNRLRAYGLQFQLSEEALAARTDKLAGLT
;
A
#
# COMPACT_ATOMS: atom_id res chain seq x y z
N MET A 1 -1.85 -0.77 -5.42
CA MET A 1 -3.21 -1.23 -5.04
C MET A 1 -4.03 -1.79 -6.22
N ASN A 2 -3.71 -1.53 -7.50
CA ASN A 2 -4.38 -2.17 -8.65
C ASN A 2 -5.92 -1.99 -8.70
N ILE A 3 -6.38 -0.76 -8.46
CA ILE A 3 -7.79 -0.38 -8.55
C ILE A 3 -8.08 0.08 -9.99
N THR A 4 -9.16 -0.41 -10.59
CA THR A 4 -9.56 -0.07 -11.96
C THR A 4 -10.21 1.31 -12.02
N MET A 5 -9.40 2.37 -11.94
CA MET A 5 -9.84 3.74 -12.14
C MET A 5 -8.78 4.58 -12.86
N GLY A 6 -9.24 5.57 -13.64
CA GLY A 6 -8.38 6.52 -14.34
C GLY A 6 -8.19 7.83 -13.58
N PRO A 7 -7.24 8.67 -14.01
CA PRO A 7 -6.97 9.96 -13.38
C PRO A 7 -8.18 10.91 -13.40
N GLU A 8 -9.03 10.83 -14.42
CA GLU A 8 -10.27 11.62 -14.49
C GLU A 8 -11.25 11.27 -13.36
N THR A 9 -11.41 9.99 -13.05
CA THR A 9 -12.23 9.52 -11.93
C THR A 9 -11.68 10.01 -10.60
N ILE A 10 -10.37 9.92 -10.41
CA ILE A 10 -9.70 10.40 -9.18
C ILE A 10 -9.96 11.90 -9.02
N GLY A 11 -9.75 12.69 -10.08
CA GLY A 11 -10.02 14.13 -10.08
C GLY A 11 -11.47 14.44 -9.72
N LEU A 12 -12.43 13.75 -10.34
CA LEU A 12 -13.85 13.93 -10.04
C LEU A 12 -14.19 13.65 -8.58
N LEU A 13 -13.70 12.53 -8.02
CA LEU A 13 -13.97 12.17 -6.62
C LEU A 13 -13.34 13.20 -5.66
N TYR A 14 -12.14 13.70 -5.99
CA TYR A 14 -11.46 14.72 -5.22
C TYR A 14 -12.19 16.07 -5.27
N ASP A 15 -12.59 16.52 -6.46
CA ASP A 15 -13.31 17.79 -6.67
C ASP A 15 -14.68 17.79 -5.98
N LYS A 16 -15.31 16.62 -5.86
CA LYS A 16 -16.57 16.42 -5.13
C LYS A 16 -16.38 16.25 -3.62
N GLY A 17 -15.13 16.24 -3.14
CA GLY A 17 -14.81 16.07 -1.73
C GLY A 17 -15.09 14.68 -1.17
N LEU A 18 -15.28 13.68 -2.04
CA LEU A 18 -15.52 12.28 -1.67
C LEU A 18 -14.22 11.60 -1.22
N ILE A 19 -13.08 12.05 -1.76
CA ILE A 19 -11.76 11.58 -1.36
C ILE A 19 -10.79 12.75 -1.17
N ARG A 20 -9.82 12.56 -0.28
CA ARG A 20 -8.66 13.44 -0.06
C ARG A 20 -7.36 12.66 -0.18
N ASP A 21 -7.38 11.39 0.19
CA ASP A 21 -6.28 10.45 -0.01
C ASP A 21 -6.79 9.08 -0.47
N ALA A 22 -5.86 8.15 -0.72
CA ALA A 22 -6.22 6.82 -1.21
C ALA A 22 -6.97 5.96 -0.17
N ALA A 23 -6.93 6.30 1.12
CA ALA A 23 -7.65 5.55 2.14
C ALA A 23 -9.15 5.85 2.11
N ASP A 24 -9.55 7.06 1.69
CA ASP A 24 -10.96 7.41 1.49
C ASP A 24 -11.65 6.55 0.42
N LEU A 25 -10.89 6.00 -0.54
CA LEU A 25 -11.45 5.09 -1.55
C LEU A 25 -12.17 3.90 -0.91
N TYR A 26 -11.69 3.42 0.23
CA TYR A 26 -12.26 2.28 0.94
C TYR A 26 -13.49 2.63 1.79
N ALA A 27 -13.81 3.93 1.90
CA ALA A 27 -15.02 4.42 2.55
C ALA A 27 -16.17 4.66 1.56
N LEU A 28 -15.89 4.73 0.26
CA LEU A 28 -16.88 5.02 -0.77
C LEU A 28 -18.01 4.01 -0.76
N GLN A 29 -19.24 4.52 -0.81
CA GLN A 29 -20.46 3.74 -0.94
C GLN A 29 -21.02 3.85 -2.36
N PHE A 30 -21.96 2.96 -2.69
CA PHE A 30 -22.61 2.95 -3.99
C PHE A 30 -23.32 4.27 -4.29
N GLU A 31 -23.99 4.82 -3.27
CA GLU A 31 -24.74 6.07 -3.31
C GLU A 31 -23.85 7.27 -3.66
N ASP A 32 -22.63 7.29 -3.13
CA ASP A 32 -21.64 8.34 -3.42
C ASP A 32 -21.32 8.38 -4.92
N LEU A 33 -21.22 7.20 -5.55
CA LEU A 33 -20.83 7.05 -6.95
C LEU A 33 -21.99 7.31 -7.91
N VAL A 34 -23.18 6.76 -7.65
CA VAL A 34 -24.33 6.96 -8.56
C VAL A 34 -24.89 8.38 -8.52
N SER A 35 -24.56 9.16 -7.49
CA SER A 35 -24.88 10.59 -7.43
C SER A 35 -24.04 11.45 -8.41
N LEU A 36 -22.96 10.88 -8.97
CA LEU A 36 -22.05 11.58 -9.87
C LEU A 36 -22.59 11.62 -11.30
N GLU A 37 -22.34 12.72 -11.99
CA GLU A 37 -22.68 12.86 -13.40
C GLU A 37 -21.92 11.81 -14.23
N ARG A 38 -22.62 11.14 -15.16
CA ARG A 38 -22.09 10.08 -16.04
C ARG A 38 -21.68 8.77 -15.34
N TRP A 39 -22.10 8.56 -14.09
CA TRP A 39 -21.94 7.27 -13.41
C TRP A 39 -23.20 6.42 -13.51
N ALA A 40 -23.05 5.24 -14.11
CA ALA A 40 -24.09 4.22 -14.15
C ALA A 40 -23.86 3.17 -13.05
N GLU A 41 -24.92 2.47 -12.65
CA GLU A 41 -24.88 1.42 -11.62
C GLU A 41 -23.77 0.39 -11.88
N THR A 42 -23.60 -0.04 -13.13
CA THR A 42 -22.54 -1.00 -13.51
C THR A 42 -21.14 -0.45 -13.24
N SER A 43 -20.88 0.82 -13.57
CA SER A 43 -19.57 1.45 -13.35
C SER A 43 -19.28 1.62 -11.86
N ALA A 44 -20.29 2.02 -11.07
CA ALA A 44 -20.19 2.13 -9.62
C ALA A 44 -19.85 0.77 -8.99
N ASN A 45 -20.59 -0.28 -9.33
CA ASN A 45 -20.33 -1.64 -8.85
C ASN A 45 -18.94 -2.16 -9.26
N ASN A 46 -18.52 -1.90 -10.50
CA ASN A 46 -17.19 -2.30 -10.97
C ASN A 46 -16.07 -1.63 -10.18
N LEU A 47 -16.21 -0.33 -9.87
CA LEU A 47 -15.24 0.38 -9.06
C LEU A 47 -15.18 -0.19 -7.64
N LEU A 48 -16.32 -0.34 -6.96
CA LEU A 48 -16.38 -0.88 -5.60
C LEU A 48 -15.81 -2.30 -5.54
N ALA A 49 -16.15 -3.16 -6.51
CA ALA A 49 -15.60 -4.50 -6.60
C ALA A 49 -14.08 -4.48 -6.79
N SER A 50 -13.55 -3.54 -7.58
CA SER A 50 -12.10 -3.39 -7.73
C SER A 50 -11.42 -2.87 -6.47
N ILE A 51 -12.06 -1.99 -5.70
CA ILE A 51 -11.56 -1.51 -4.40
C ILE A 51 -11.51 -2.67 -3.41
N GLU A 52 -12.57 -3.47 -3.31
CA GLU A 52 -12.58 -4.66 -2.45
C GLU A 52 -11.48 -5.66 -2.85
N LYS A 53 -11.35 -5.95 -4.15
CA LYS A 53 -10.29 -6.83 -4.66
C LYS A 53 -8.88 -6.30 -4.34
N SER A 54 -8.70 -4.98 -4.26
CA SER A 54 -7.39 -4.40 -3.95
C SER A 54 -6.88 -4.75 -2.54
N LYS A 55 -7.77 -5.12 -1.61
CA LYS A 55 -7.40 -5.51 -0.24
C LYS A 55 -6.60 -6.82 -0.19
N THR A 56 -6.69 -7.65 -1.23
CA THR A 56 -5.92 -8.91 -1.35
C THR A 56 -4.58 -8.73 -2.04
N VAL A 57 -4.18 -7.49 -2.35
CA VAL A 57 -2.90 -7.20 -2.99
C VAL A 57 -1.76 -7.53 -2.02
N PRO A 58 -0.68 -8.20 -2.47
CA PRO A 58 0.46 -8.53 -1.62
C PRO A 58 1.11 -7.31 -0.97
N TYR A 59 1.67 -7.51 0.21
CA TYR A 59 2.25 -6.45 1.04
C TYR A 59 3.30 -5.61 0.31
N GLU A 60 4.20 -6.20 -0.48
CA GLU A 60 5.20 -5.45 -1.24
C GLU A 60 4.58 -4.44 -2.22
N ARG A 61 3.42 -4.78 -2.79
CA ARG A 61 2.68 -3.91 -3.72
C ARG A 61 1.85 -2.86 -2.98
N VAL A 62 1.42 -3.15 -1.76
CA VAL A 62 0.82 -2.15 -0.86
C VAL A 62 1.89 -1.15 -0.43
N LEU A 63 3.07 -1.62 -0.02
CA LEU A 63 4.21 -0.78 0.38
C LEU A 63 4.66 0.15 -0.76
N PHE A 64 4.77 -0.36 -1.98
CA PHE A 64 5.04 0.49 -3.15
C PHE A 64 3.96 1.58 -3.33
N ALA A 65 2.69 1.23 -3.13
CA ALA A 65 1.57 2.16 -3.31
C ALA A 65 1.46 3.22 -2.21
N LEU A 66 2.19 3.10 -1.09
CA LEU A 66 2.28 4.15 -0.07
C LEU A 66 3.02 5.40 -0.57
N GLY A 67 3.78 5.30 -1.67
CA GLY A 67 4.44 6.44 -2.29
C GLY A 67 5.61 7.02 -1.48
N ILE A 68 6.30 6.18 -0.70
CA ILE A 68 7.49 6.60 0.04
C ILE A 68 8.55 7.09 -0.95
N ARG A 69 9.12 8.26 -0.69
CA ARG A 69 10.07 8.91 -1.59
C ARG A 69 11.29 8.01 -1.86
N PHE A 70 11.65 7.84 -3.13
CA PHE A 70 12.73 6.94 -3.61
C PHE A 70 12.46 5.44 -3.45
N VAL A 71 11.30 5.03 -2.96
CA VAL A 71 10.91 3.62 -2.87
C VAL A 71 10.10 3.25 -4.11
N GLY A 72 10.80 2.72 -5.12
CA GLY A 72 10.16 2.10 -6.29
C GLY A 72 9.71 0.66 -6.02
N GLU A 73 9.11 0.01 -7.02
CA GLU A 73 8.58 -1.36 -6.91
C GLU A 73 9.64 -2.36 -6.41
N THR A 74 10.84 -2.35 -7.00
CA THR A 74 11.94 -3.24 -6.58
C THR A 74 12.40 -2.97 -5.15
N VAL A 75 12.47 -1.70 -4.75
CA VAL A 75 12.88 -1.32 -3.38
C VAL A 75 11.82 -1.74 -2.38
N ALA A 76 10.54 -1.53 -2.68
CA ALA A 76 9.42 -1.97 -1.86
C ALA A 76 9.42 -3.49 -1.68
N GLN A 77 9.71 -4.25 -2.74
CA GLN A 77 9.84 -5.71 -2.66
C GLN A 77 10.98 -6.10 -1.71
N LYS A 78 12.15 -5.49 -1.82
CA LYS A 78 13.29 -5.78 -0.94
C LYS A 78 13.01 -5.40 0.51
N LEU A 79 12.38 -4.25 0.75
CA LEU A 79 11.95 -3.82 2.08
C LEU A 79 10.93 -4.78 2.69
N ALA A 80 9.89 -5.16 1.95
CA ALA A 80 8.89 -6.11 2.44
C ALA A 80 9.49 -7.50 2.73
N LEU A 81 10.50 -7.92 1.96
CA LEU A 81 11.22 -9.17 2.22
C LEU A 81 12.17 -9.06 3.43
N ALA A 82 12.77 -7.91 3.69
CA ALA A 82 13.62 -7.72 4.85
C ALA A 82 12.82 -7.52 6.14
N PHE A 83 11.69 -6.82 6.03
CA PHE A 83 10.78 -6.46 7.12
C PHE A 83 9.38 -6.97 6.76
N HIS A 84 9.07 -8.18 7.19
CA HIS A 84 7.87 -8.93 6.79
C HIS A 84 6.55 -8.35 7.32
N ASP A 85 6.63 -7.29 8.11
CA ASP A 85 5.53 -6.54 8.70
C ASP A 85 5.85 -5.04 8.60
N ILE A 86 4.86 -4.21 8.27
CA ILE A 86 5.00 -2.75 8.22
C ILE A 86 5.42 -2.16 9.58
N ASP A 87 5.03 -2.75 10.71
CA ASP A 87 5.41 -2.29 12.05
C ASP A 87 6.91 -2.55 12.31
N LEU A 88 7.45 -3.66 11.79
CA LEU A 88 8.90 -3.92 11.81
C LEU A 88 9.64 -2.90 10.94
N LEU A 89 9.09 -2.57 9.78
CA LEU A 89 9.64 -1.55 8.89
C LEU A 89 9.60 -0.15 9.55
N ALA A 90 8.51 0.18 10.22
CA ALA A 90 8.34 1.45 10.92
C ALA A 90 9.30 1.62 12.12
N ALA A 91 9.59 0.51 12.82
CA ALA A 91 10.53 0.48 13.92
C ALA A 91 12.01 0.42 13.50
N ALA A 92 12.29 0.13 12.22
CA ALA A 92 13.65 -0.04 11.73
C ALA A 92 14.47 1.25 11.86
N THR A 93 15.73 1.08 12.25
CA THR A 93 16.74 2.15 12.26
C THR A 93 17.29 2.37 10.85
N VAL A 94 17.89 3.54 10.62
CA VAL A 94 18.54 3.85 9.33
C VAL A 94 19.63 2.81 9.04
N GLU A 95 20.40 2.42 10.05
CA GLU A 95 21.45 1.42 9.95
C GLU A 95 20.88 0.06 9.50
N GLN A 96 19.80 -0.41 10.12
CA GLN A 96 19.14 -1.66 9.73
C GLN A 96 18.58 -1.60 8.30
N LEU A 97 17.99 -0.48 7.90
CA LEU A 97 17.49 -0.28 6.55
C LEU A 97 18.63 -0.35 5.51
N THR A 98 19.80 0.22 5.81
CA THR A 98 20.95 0.20 4.90
C THR A 98 21.63 -1.16 4.74
N LEU A 99 21.33 -2.12 5.61
CA LEU A 99 21.80 -3.51 5.46
C LEU A 99 21.05 -4.27 4.36
N VAL A 100 19.89 -3.76 3.94
CA VAL A 100 19.11 -4.35 2.85
C VAL A 100 19.78 -4.00 1.52
N GLU A 101 19.94 -5.00 0.66
CA GLU A 101 20.56 -4.84 -0.65
C GLU A 101 19.88 -3.72 -1.48
N GLU A 102 20.68 -2.87 -2.14
CA GLU A 102 20.22 -1.70 -2.90
C GLU A 102 19.54 -0.58 -2.10
N ILE A 103 19.54 -0.66 -0.77
CA ILE A 103 19.02 0.39 0.11
C ILE A 103 20.19 1.22 0.65
N GLY A 104 20.44 2.37 0.02
CA GLY A 104 21.39 3.35 0.54
C GLY A 104 20.74 4.35 1.50
N ASP A 105 21.57 5.17 2.14
CA ASP A 105 21.13 6.13 3.16
C ASP A 105 19.96 7.04 2.75
N ARG A 106 19.86 7.41 1.47
CA ARG A 106 18.77 8.27 0.98
C ARG A 106 17.41 7.57 1.06
N ILE A 107 17.35 6.29 0.72
CA ILE A 107 16.12 5.50 0.80
C ILE A 107 15.81 5.22 2.28
N ALA A 108 16.81 4.81 3.06
CA ALA A 108 16.65 4.55 4.49
C ALA A 108 16.09 5.77 5.24
N ARG A 109 16.63 6.96 4.98
CA ARG A 109 16.10 8.22 5.55
C ARG A 109 14.67 8.51 5.09
N SER A 110 14.35 8.38 3.79
CA SER A 110 12.97 8.58 3.33
C SER A 110 11.96 7.65 4.00
N VAL A 111 12.33 6.39 4.23
CA VAL A 111 11.48 5.43 4.95
C VAL A 111 11.31 5.90 6.39
N LYS A 112 12.39 6.31 7.06
CA LYS A 112 12.33 6.80 8.44
C LYS A 112 11.45 8.05 8.56
N ASP A 113 11.69 9.05 7.72
CA ASP A 113 10.95 10.30 7.67
C ASP A 113 9.45 10.05 7.42
N PHE A 114 9.11 9.05 6.60
CA PHE A 114 7.72 8.68 6.36
C PHE A 114 7.02 8.19 7.62
N PHE A 115 7.66 7.32 8.42
CA PHE A 115 7.05 6.80 9.66
C PHE A 115 7.17 7.74 10.86
N GLU A 116 8.01 8.78 10.79
CA GLU A 116 8.02 9.88 11.76
C GLU A 116 6.90 10.91 11.51
N ASN A 117 6.34 10.94 10.30
CA ASN A 117 5.22 11.81 9.97
C ASN A 117 3.89 11.22 10.46
N SER A 118 3.23 11.91 11.39
CA SER A 118 1.96 11.44 11.96
C SER A 118 0.85 11.25 10.92
N GLY A 119 0.80 12.10 9.88
CA GLY A 119 -0.17 11.96 8.79
C GLY A 119 0.05 10.70 7.95
N SER A 120 1.30 10.34 7.69
CA SER A 120 1.66 9.08 7.02
C SER A 120 1.31 7.85 7.88
N VAL A 121 1.56 7.93 9.19
CA VAL A 121 1.18 6.86 10.13
C VAL A 121 -0.33 6.69 10.19
N ASP A 122 -1.09 7.78 10.29
CA ASP A 122 -2.55 7.76 10.26
C ASP A 122 -3.09 7.19 8.95
N PHE A 123 -2.48 7.57 7.82
CA PHE A 123 -2.83 7.03 6.51
C PHE A 123 -2.63 5.50 6.44
N VAL A 124 -1.49 4.99 6.91
CA VAL A 124 -1.23 3.54 6.99
C VAL A 124 -2.24 2.84 7.90
N ASN A 125 -2.53 3.42 9.07
CA ASN A 125 -3.48 2.86 10.02
C ASN A 125 -4.91 2.79 9.47
N ARG A 126 -5.34 3.82 8.71
CA ARG A 126 -6.64 3.81 8.04
C ARG A 126 -6.71 2.71 7.00
N LEU A 127 -5.71 2.58 6.13
CA LEU A 127 -5.63 1.48 5.16
C LEU A 127 -5.66 0.12 5.85
N ARG A 128 -4.93 -0.03 6.97
CA ARG A 128 -4.93 -1.27 7.76
C ARG A 128 -6.31 -1.58 8.31
N ALA A 129 -7.04 -0.58 8.81
CA ALA A 129 -8.40 -0.73 9.30
C ALA A 129 -9.38 -1.19 8.20
N TYR A 130 -9.12 -0.84 6.94
CA TYR A 130 -9.88 -1.34 5.79
C TYR A 130 -9.48 -2.75 5.31
N GLY A 131 -8.47 -3.38 5.93
CA GLY A 131 -8.08 -4.76 5.67
C GLY A 131 -7.03 -4.95 4.58
N LEU A 132 -6.25 -3.91 4.25
CA LEU A 132 -5.10 -4.07 3.35
C LEU A 132 -4.01 -4.91 3.99
N GLN A 133 -3.29 -5.69 3.17
CA GLN A 133 -2.19 -6.54 3.62
C GLN A 133 -0.94 -5.72 3.92
N PHE A 134 -0.53 -5.72 5.19
CA PHE A 134 0.69 -5.06 5.68
C PHE A 134 1.73 -6.04 6.22
N GLN A 135 1.54 -7.32 5.91
CA GLN A 135 2.41 -8.41 6.30
C GLN A 135 2.58 -9.35 5.10
N LEU A 136 3.74 -9.99 4.99
CA LEU A 136 3.91 -11.08 4.04
C LEU A 136 3.00 -12.26 4.42
N SER A 137 2.46 -12.94 3.42
CA SER A 137 1.61 -14.11 3.66
C SER A 137 2.41 -15.27 4.24
N GLU A 138 1.75 -16.16 4.98
CA GLU A 138 2.38 -17.35 5.55
C GLU A 138 3.03 -18.23 4.46
N GLU A 139 2.41 -18.32 3.28
CA GLU A 139 2.96 -19.07 2.14
C GLU A 139 4.26 -18.43 1.62
N ALA A 140 4.31 -17.09 1.56
CA ALA A 140 5.50 -16.36 1.14
C ALA A 140 6.64 -16.50 2.17
N LEU A 141 6.32 -16.60 3.46
CA LEU A 141 7.27 -16.88 4.53
C LEU A 141 7.78 -18.33 4.48
N ALA A 142 6.88 -19.30 4.31
CA ALA A 142 7.20 -20.73 4.22
C ALA A 142 8.09 -21.05 3.02
N ALA A 143 7.76 -20.53 1.83
CA ALA A 143 8.52 -20.76 0.61
C ALA A 143 9.99 -20.24 0.68
N ARG A 144 10.27 -19.31 1.60
CA ARG A 144 11.64 -18.85 1.88
C ARG A 144 12.41 -19.77 2.81
N THR A 145 11.73 -20.31 3.81
CA THR A 145 12.32 -21.27 4.76
C THR A 145 12.78 -22.52 4.01
N ASP A 146 11.97 -23.01 3.07
CA ASP A 146 12.30 -24.18 2.24
C ASP A 146 13.50 -23.94 1.30
N LYS A 147 13.65 -22.72 0.76
CA LYS A 147 14.82 -22.37 -0.08
C LYS A 147 16.13 -22.32 0.70
N LEU A 148 16.09 -22.02 2.00
CA LEU A 148 17.29 -22.02 2.85
C LEU A 148 17.69 -23.44 3.29
N ALA A 149 16.73 -24.37 3.39
CA ALA A 149 16.99 -25.76 3.76
C ALA A 149 17.71 -26.57 2.66
N GLY A 150 17.67 -26.11 1.40
CA GLY A 150 18.35 -26.76 0.26
C GLY A 150 19.76 -26.23 -0.06
N LEU A 151 20.28 -25.30 0.74
CA LEU A 151 21.58 -24.63 0.53
C LEU A 151 22.68 -25.06 1.51
N THR A 152 22.45 -26.11 2.31
CA THR A 152 23.44 -26.72 3.22
C THR A 152 23.98 -28.03 2.69
#